data_AF-A0A6L7LBD5-F1
#
_entry.id   AF-A0A6L7LBD5-F1
#
_cell.length_a   1.000
_cell.length_b   1.000
_cell.length_c   1.000
_cell.angle_alpha   90.00
_cell.angle_beta   90.00
_cell.angle_gamma   90.00
#
_symmetry.space_group_name_H-M   'P 1'
#
loop_
_entity.id
_entity.type
_entity.pdbx_description
1 polymer ?
#
loop_
_entity_poly.entity_id
_entity_poly.type
_entity_poly.pdbx_seq_one_letter_code
_entity_poly.pdbx_strand_id
1 'polypeptide(L)'
;MGGSLDGTGDSSAPAEVVAQEIRDAGGTAVANFDSVAEYESAGRVVQSAIDNFGRVDALCHVAGILRDRMVFNMTETEWDGVLSVHLYGAFNMVRQCVPHMINQNYGRIVLFSSGSGLGASGQANYAAAKEGMVGFARSLSKELAPYGITANAVYPGGATRMTASIPESTTQLRQQQRAQAQPTPMAAQGAPIEGPPEARDPANNAPKAVYLCSEAAGDVTGQVVGVSGWQATLYSPRHVIRSIHKDGRWTLDELDDLIPISLGSDLVNPVPPQPPRQ
;
A
#
# COMPACT_ATOMS: atom_id res chain seq x y z
N MET A 1 -6.67 1.62 -16.21
CA MET A 1 -5.68 0.72 -16.85
C MET A 1 -5.90 -0.72 -16.41
N GLY A 2 -6.29 -1.60 -17.35
CA GLY A 2 -6.60 -3.02 -17.14
C GLY A 2 -5.65 -3.95 -17.90
N GLY A 3 -4.35 -3.65 -17.89
CA GLY A 3 -3.32 -4.53 -18.46
C GLY A 3 -3.16 -5.83 -17.67
N SER A 4 -2.38 -6.76 -18.22
CA SER A 4 -1.89 -7.94 -17.50
C SER A 4 -1.20 -7.52 -16.20
N LEU A 5 -1.02 -8.45 -15.25
CA LEU A 5 -0.37 -8.18 -13.96
C LEU A 5 1.09 -7.73 -14.10
N ASP A 6 1.69 -8.07 -15.24
CA ASP A 6 2.98 -7.57 -15.67
C ASP A 6 2.87 -6.21 -16.40
N GLY A 7 1.74 -5.51 -16.42
CA GLY A 7 1.60 -4.23 -17.11
C GLY A 7 1.67 -4.29 -18.63
N THR A 8 1.68 -5.48 -19.25
CA THR A 8 1.61 -5.64 -20.71
C THR A 8 0.16 -5.80 -21.19
N GLY A 9 -0.13 -5.40 -22.44
CA GLY A 9 -1.42 -5.61 -23.09
C GLY A 9 -2.42 -4.46 -22.95
N ASP A 10 -2.83 -3.91 -24.10
CA ASP A 10 -3.98 -3.03 -24.24
C ASP A 10 -5.26 -3.87 -24.16
N SER A 11 -5.77 -4.07 -22.95
CA SER A 11 -7.20 -4.33 -22.81
C SER A 11 -7.81 -3.12 -22.12
N SER A 12 -8.30 -2.19 -22.93
CA SER A 12 -9.19 -1.10 -22.52
C SER A 12 -10.53 -1.64 -21.96
N ALA A 13 -10.78 -2.95 -22.07
CA ALA A 13 -12.03 -3.61 -21.70
C ALA A 13 -12.41 -3.54 -20.20
N PRO A 14 -11.52 -3.75 -19.19
CA PRO A 14 -11.99 -3.94 -17.81
C PRO A 14 -12.57 -2.67 -17.17
N ALA A 15 -11.99 -1.49 -17.46
CA ALA A 15 -12.48 -0.23 -16.90
C ALA A 15 -13.86 0.15 -17.47
N GLU A 16 -14.05 -0.06 -18.77
CA GLU A 16 -15.33 0.22 -19.43
C GLU A 16 -16.41 -0.78 -19.04
N VAL A 17 -16.06 -2.06 -18.87
CA VAL A 17 -16.99 -3.08 -18.35
C VAL A 17 -17.51 -2.68 -16.97
N VAL A 18 -16.62 -2.29 -16.05
CA VAL A 18 -17.04 -1.84 -14.71
C VAL A 18 -17.86 -0.54 -14.78
N ALA A 19 -17.49 0.40 -15.64
CA ALA A 19 -18.28 1.61 -15.83
C ALA A 19 -19.68 1.30 -16.36
N GLN A 20 -19.81 0.33 -17.27
CA GLN A 20 -21.09 -0.14 -17.76
C GLN A 20 -21.91 -0.83 -16.65
N GLU A 21 -21.30 -1.72 -15.86
CA GLU A 21 -21.96 -2.35 -14.71
C GLU A 21 -22.54 -1.31 -13.73
N ILE A 22 -21.79 -0.23 -13.46
CA ILE A 22 -22.27 0.88 -12.61
C ILE A 22 -23.47 1.58 -13.26
N ARG A 23 -23.43 1.85 -14.57
CA ARG A 23 -24.54 2.49 -15.29
C ARG A 23 -25.78 1.58 -15.33
N ASP A 24 -25.60 0.28 -15.55
CA ASP A 24 -26.68 -0.72 -15.55
C ASP A 24 -27.33 -0.85 -14.16
N ALA A 25 -26.56 -0.64 -13.09
CA ALA A 25 -27.07 -0.55 -11.72
C ALA A 25 -27.71 0.81 -11.37
N GLY A 26 -27.81 1.74 -12.33
CA GLY A 26 -28.43 3.07 -12.17
C GLY A 26 -27.49 4.16 -11.64
N GLY A 27 -26.19 3.88 -11.54
CA GLY A 27 -25.16 4.85 -11.19
C GLY A 27 -24.66 5.67 -12.39
N THR A 28 -23.66 6.51 -12.15
CA THR A 28 -22.97 7.28 -13.19
C THR A 28 -21.48 6.99 -13.14
N ALA A 29 -20.89 6.61 -14.27
CA ALA A 29 -19.48 6.29 -14.38
C ALA A 29 -18.96 6.58 -15.78
N VAL A 30 -17.70 7.05 -15.85
CA VAL A 30 -16.91 7.21 -17.07
C VAL A 30 -15.60 6.48 -16.91
N ALA A 31 -15.20 5.70 -17.92
CA ALA A 31 -13.89 5.07 -17.93
C ALA A 31 -12.84 6.04 -18.48
N ASN A 32 -11.67 6.09 -17.83
CA ASN A 32 -10.49 6.74 -18.35
C ASN A 32 -9.34 5.72 -18.46
N PHE A 33 -8.58 5.81 -19.56
CA PHE A 33 -7.54 4.84 -19.93
C PHE A 33 -6.12 5.39 -19.80
N ASP A 34 -5.96 6.66 -19.39
CA ASP A 34 -4.66 7.27 -19.20
C ASP A 34 -3.85 6.54 -18.11
N SER A 35 -2.53 6.50 -18.30
CA SER A 35 -1.61 5.97 -17.31
C SER A 35 -1.43 6.96 -16.17
N VAL A 36 -1.50 6.47 -14.94
CA VAL A 36 -1.16 7.28 -13.75
C VAL A 36 0.35 7.50 -13.59
N ALA A 37 1.18 6.68 -14.22
CA ALA A 37 2.64 6.74 -14.09
C ALA A 37 3.24 8.02 -14.71
N GLU A 38 2.52 8.62 -15.67
CA GLU A 38 2.93 9.84 -16.37
C GLU A 38 2.18 11.06 -15.81
N TYR A 39 2.90 12.13 -15.50
CA TYR A 39 2.34 13.29 -14.79
C TYR A 39 1.20 13.99 -15.55
N GLU A 40 1.41 14.26 -16.84
CA GLU A 40 0.40 14.90 -17.71
C GLU A 40 -0.82 13.98 -17.93
N SER A 41 -0.58 12.67 -18.01
CA SER A 41 -1.64 11.67 -18.17
C SER A 41 -2.52 11.58 -16.92
N ALA A 42 -1.93 11.62 -15.73
CA ALA A 42 -2.68 11.73 -14.47
C ALA A 42 -3.53 13.01 -14.42
N GLY A 43 -3.03 14.12 -14.99
CA GLY A 43 -3.80 15.35 -15.16
C GLY A 43 -5.08 15.15 -15.98
N ARG A 44 -4.99 14.40 -17.09
CA ARG A 44 -6.16 14.05 -17.92
C ARG A 44 -7.16 13.13 -17.20
N VAL A 45 -6.69 12.24 -16.33
CA VAL A 45 -7.58 11.43 -15.47
C VAL A 45 -8.43 12.35 -14.58
N VAL A 46 -7.79 13.30 -13.89
CA VAL A 46 -8.48 14.24 -12.99
C VAL A 46 -9.39 15.18 -13.78
N GLN A 47 -8.93 15.69 -14.93
CA GLN A 47 -9.75 16.53 -15.80
C GLN A 47 -11.01 15.81 -16.28
N SER A 48 -10.91 14.52 -16.60
CA SER A 48 -12.08 13.70 -16.96
C SER A 48 -13.12 13.67 -15.84
N ALA A 49 -12.71 13.60 -14.57
CA ALA A 49 -13.64 13.68 -13.45
C ALA A 49 -14.29 15.08 -13.33
N ILE A 50 -13.52 16.15 -13.53
CA ILE A 50 -14.04 17.53 -13.54
C ILE A 50 -15.05 17.75 -14.67
N ASP A 51 -14.73 17.31 -15.89
CA ASP A 51 -15.59 17.53 -17.07
C ASP A 51 -16.93 16.79 -16.95
N ASN A 52 -16.94 15.61 -16.31
CA ASN A 52 -18.14 14.75 -16.23
C ASN A 52 -18.94 14.95 -14.93
N PHE A 53 -18.28 15.34 -13.83
CA PHE A 53 -18.90 15.39 -12.50
C PHE A 53 -18.76 16.75 -11.81
N GLY A 54 -17.96 17.68 -12.36
CA GLY A 54 -17.79 19.04 -11.87
C GLY A 54 -16.92 19.21 -10.63
N ARG A 55 -16.46 18.11 -10.01
CA ARG A 55 -15.68 18.11 -8.76
C ARG A 55 -14.88 16.83 -8.55
N VAL A 56 -13.95 16.86 -7.60
CA VAL A 56 -13.25 15.65 -7.11
C VAL A 56 -13.31 15.59 -5.60
N ASP A 57 -14.07 14.62 -5.07
CA ASP A 57 -14.30 14.45 -3.64
C ASP A 57 -13.36 13.43 -3.00
N ALA A 58 -13.02 12.38 -3.74
CA ALA A 58 -12.19 11.30 -3.24
C ALA A 58 -11.23 10.79 -4.31
N LEU A 59 -10.05 10.35 -3.85
CA LEU A 59 -9.05 9.67 -4.65
C LEU A 59 -8.75 8.31 -4.00
N CYS A 60 -9.08 7.23 -4.69
CA CYS A 60 -8.62 5.87 -4.35
C CYS A 60 -7.49 5.47 -5.31
N HIS A 61 -6.23 5.59 -4.89
CA HIS A 61 -5.11 5.16 -5.72
C HIS A 61 -4.84 3.66 -5.56
N VAL A 62 -5.37 2.88 -6.51
CA VAL A 62 -5.29 1.40 -6.51
C VAL A 62 -4.32 0.84 -7.56
N ALA A 63 -3.91 1.67 -8.53
CA ALA A 63 -3.10 1.24 -9.67
C ALA A 63 -1.79 0.55 -9.23
N GLY A 64 -1.40 -0.50 -9.96
CA GLY A 64 -0.27 -1.31 -9.57
C GLY A 64 0.10 -2.44 -10.52
N ILE A 65 1.36 -2.86 -10.46
CA ILE A 65 1.92 -4.00 -11.18
C ILE A 65 2.90 -4.77 -10.27
N LEU A 66 3.23 -6.00 -10.63
CA LEU A 66 4.28 -6.77 -9.93
C LEU A 66 5.49 -7.05 -10.84
N ARG A 67 6.68 -7.01 -10.23
CA ARG A 67 7.97 -7.44 -10.79
C ARG A 67 8.81 -8.03 -9.67
N ASP A 68 8.37 -9.18 -9.19
CA ASP A 68 8.99 -9.86 -8.06
C ASP A 68 10.36 -10.45 -8.45
N ARG A 69 11.39 -10.03 -7.72
CA ARG A 69 12.76 -10.52 -7.88
C ARG A 69 13.53 -10.33 -6.57
N MET A 70 14.43 -11.25 -6.28
CA MET A 70 15.45 -10.99 -5.25
C MET A 70 16.31 -9.80 -5.69
N VAL A 71 16.66 -8.90 -4.77
CA VAL A 71 17.34 -7.63 -5.10
C VAL A 71 18.63 -7.83 -5.92
N PHE A 72 19.38 -8.89 -5.65
CA PHE A 72 20.62 -9.23 -6.36
C PHE A 72 20.42 -9.71 -7.82
N ASN A 73 19.18 -10.01 -8.22
CA ASN A 73 18.82 -10.38 -9.58
C ASN A 73 17.87 -9.37 -10.23
N MET A 74 17.50 -8.28 -9.52
CA MET A 74 16.52 -7.30 -9.99
C MET A 74 17.16 -6.33 -10.96
N THR A 75 16.50 -6.12 -12.09
CA THR A 75 16.94 -5.12 -13.07
C THR A 75 16.42 -3.72 -12.70
N GLU A 76 17.10 -2.68 -13.19
CA GLU A 76 16.65 -1.29 -13.01
C GLU A 76 15.25 -1.07 -13.61
N THR A 77 14.95 -1.65 -14.77
CA THR A 77 13.62 -1.56 -15.40
C THR A 77 12.52 -2.21 -14.54
N GLU A 78 12.81 -3.34 -13.89
CA GLU A 78 11.86 -3.97 -12.94
C GLU A 78 11.64 -3.12 -11.68
N TRP A 79 12.69 -2.44 -11.20
CA TRP A 79 12.60 -1.52 -10.08
C TRP A 79 11.78 -0.28 -10.44
N ASP A 80 12.19 0.44 -11.49
CA ASP A 80 11.58 1.68 -11.93
C ASP A 80 10.13 1.49 -12.36
N GLY A 81 9.81 0.40 -13.06
CA GLY A 81 8.43 0.10 -13.46
C GLY A 81 7.47 0.01 -12.27
N VAL A 82 7.87 -0.66 -11.19
CA VAL A 82 7.06 -0.79 -9.98
C VAL A 82 6.92 0.56 -9.27
N LEU A 83 8.01 1.29 -9.07
CA LEU A 83 7.95 2.61 -8.42
C LEU A 83 7.13 3.62 -9.22
N SER A 84 7.24 3.59 -10.54
CA SER A 84 6.55 4.51 -11.45
C SER A 84 5.04 4.38 -11.37
N VAL A 85 4.51 3.15 -11.43
CA VAL A 85 3.06 2.92 -11.36
C VAL A 85 2.52 3.16 -9.95
N HIS A 86 3.25 2.70 -8.93
CA HIS A 86 2.76 2.74 -7.55
C HIS A 86 2.98 4.09 -6.88
N LEU A 87 4.25 4.45 -6.65
CA LEU A 87 4.62 5.60 -5.82
C LEU A 87 4.52 6.90 -6.61
N TYR A 88 5.14 6.96 -7.80
CA TYR A 88 5.03 8.16 -8.64
C TYR A 88 3.60 8.34 -9.15
N GLY A 89 2.92 7.25 -9.52
CA GLY A 89 1.50 7.31 -9.84
C GLY A 89 0.63 7.87 -8.70
N ALA A 90 0.91 7.49 -7.45
CA ALA A 90 0.20 8.04 -6.30
C ALA A 90 0.46 9.55 -6.15
N PHE A 91 1.73 9.96 -6.28
CA PHE A 91 2.11 11.36 -6.24
C PHE A 91 1.42 12.16 -7.36
N ASN A 92 1.48 11.68 -8.60
CA ASN A 92 0.88 12.33 -9.76
C ASN A 92 -0.62 12.56 -9.54
N MET A 93 -1.36 11.51 -9.18
CA MET A 93 -2.80 11.63 -8.94
C MET A 93 -3.12 12.59 -7.78
N VAL A 94 -2.44 12.46 -6.65
CA VAL A 94 -2.63 13.36 -5.50
C VAL A 94 -2.36 14.81 -5.90
N ARG A 95 -1.23 15.06 -6.58
CA ARG A 95 -0.83 16.41 -6.97
C ARG A 95 -1.84 17.07 -7.90
N GLN A 96 -2.50 16.29 -8.77
CA GLN A 96 -3.54 16.79 -9.67
C GLN A 96 -4.87 17.00 -8.95
N CYS A 97 -5.25 16.15 -7.98
CA CYS A 97 -6.49 16.29 -7.21
C CYS A 97 -6.46 17.45 -6.18
N VAL A 98 -5.32 17.66 -5.52
CA VAL A 98 -5.20 18.55 -4.35
C VAL A 98 -5.66 19.99 -4.61
N PRO A 99 -5.32 20.66 -5.73
CA PRO A 99 -5.82 22.01 -5.99
C PRO A 99 -7.36 22.11 -6.00
N HIS A 100 -8.05 21.11 -6.56
CA HIS A 100 -9.51 21.05 -6.56
C HIS A 100 -10.06 20.83 -5.15
N MET A 101 -9.49 19.88 -4.41
CA MET A 101 -9.89 19.57 -3.04
C MET A 101 -9.68 20.76 -2.08
N ILE A 102 -8.57 21.51 -2.24
CA ILE A 102 -8.29 22.73 -1.46
C ILE A 102 -9.34 23.80 -1.75
N ASN A 103 -9.65 24.06 -3.02
CA ASN A 103 -10.69 25.04 -3.40
C ASN A 103 -12.06 24.65 -2.85
N GLN A 104 -12.32 23.35 -2.72
CA GLN A 104 -13.56 22.79 -2.16
C GLN A 104 -13.58 22.77 -0.61
N ASN A 105 -12.45 22.96 0.07
CA ASN A 105 -12.26 22.63 1.49
C ASN A 105 -12.76 21.22 1.87
N TYR A 106 -12.58 20.27 0.95
CA TYR A 106 -13.00 18.89 1.15
C TYR A 106 -12.20 17.95 0.25
N GLY A 107 -11.77 16.82 0.81
CA GLY A 107 -11.17 15.73 0.06
C GLY A 107 -10.91 14.49 0.90
N ARG A 108 -10.91 13.32 0.27
CA ARG A 108 -10.55 12.04 0.90
C ARG A 108 -9.56 11.29 0.02
N ILE A 109 -8.37 11.02 0.53
CA ILE A 109 -7.30 10.34 -0.19
C ILE A 109 -7.07 8.98 0.48
N VAL A 110 -7.23 7.90 -0.29
CA VAL A 110 -6.97 6.53 0.14
C VAL A 110 -5.93 5.91 -0.79
N LEU A 111 -4.75 5.65 -0.24
CA LEU A 111 -3.63 5.05 -0.94
C LEU A 111 -3.58 3.55 -0.67
N PHE A 112 -3.73 2.71 -1.71
CA PHE A 112 -3.64 1.26 -1.53
C PHE A 112 -2.17 0.84 -1.42
N SER A 113 -1.70 0.73 -0.18
CA SER A 113 -0.40 0.17 0.16
C SER A 113 -0.49 -1.37 0.19
N SER A 114 0.33 -2.05 0.98
CA SER A 114 0.30 -3.50 1.16
C SER A 114 1.11 -3.93 2.38
N GLY A 115 0.64 -4.98 3.06
CA GLY A 115 1.44 -5.66 4.10
C GLY A 115 2.76 -6.24 3.59
N SER A 116 2.92 -6.49 2.28
CA SER A 116 4.21 -6.87 1.70
C SER A 116 5.30 -5.81 1.94
N GLY A 117 4.91 -4.56 2.12
CA GLY A 117 5.79 -3.45 2.50
C GLY A 117 6.57 -3.69 3.80
N LEU A 118 6.05 -4.56 4.66
CA LEU A 118 6.60 -4.84 5.98
C LEU A 118 7.75 -5.85 5.94
N GLY A 119 8.14 -6.35 4.76
CA GLY A 119 9.36 -7.16 4.60
C GLY A 119 9.19 -8.44 3.76
N ALA A 120 8.34 -8.44 2.74
CA ALA A 120 8.18 -9.60 1.87
C ALA A 120 9.46 -9.84 1.04
N SER A 121 10.07 -11.02 1.21
CA SER A 121 11.24 -11.43 0.43
C SER A 121 10.90 -11.56 -1.06
N GLY A 122 11.82 -11.09 -1.91
CA GLY A 122 11.65 -11.03 -3.37
C GLY A 122 10.79 -9.87 -3.87
N GLN A 123 10.37 -8.95 -3.00
CA GLN A 123 9.51 -7.81 -3.36
C GLN A 123 10.10 -6.46 -2.93
N ALA A 124 11.43 -6.28 -3.03
CA ALA A 124 12.09 -5.07 -2.53
C ALA A 124 11.58 -3.77 -3.17
N ASN A 125 11.42 -3.75 -4.50
CA ASN A 125 10.83 -2.64 -5.26
C ASN A 125 9.38 -2.33 -4.81
N TYR A 126 8.55 -3.37 -4.72
CA TYR A 126 7.15 -3.24 -4.31
C TYR A 126 7.04 -2.78 -2.86
N ALA A 127 7.85 -3.33 -1.95
CA ALA A 127 7.87 -2.92 -0.56
C ALA A 127 8.29 -1.45 -0.41
N ALA A 128 9.32 -1.02 -1.13
CA ALA A 128 9.76 0.38 -1.16
C ALA A 128 8.64 1.31 -1.67
N ALA A 129 7.96 0.95 -2.75
CA ALA A 129 6.84 1.74 -3.27
C ALA A 129 5.66 1.81 -2.28
N LYS A 130 5.29 0.69 -1.66
CA LYS A 130 4.13 0.58 -0.77
C LYS A 130 4.34 1.28 0.58
N GLU A 131 5.50 1.12 1.21
CA GLU A 131 5.82 1.87 2.42
C GLU A 131 6.14 3.35 2.13
N GLY A 132 6.65 3.66 0.93
CA GLY A 132 6.76 5.03 0.44
C GLY A 132 5.40 5.74 0.42
N MET A 133 4.35 5.07 -0.05
CA MET A 133 2.97 5.59 -0.01
C MET A 133 2.44 5.78 1.42
N VAL A 134 2.84 4.95 2.38
CA VAL A 134 2.48 5.12 3.80
C VAL A 134 3.13 6.37 4.39
N GLY A 135 4.42 6.58 4.11
CA GLY A 135 5.11 7.83 4.45
C GLY A 135 4.44 9.04 3.82
N PHE A 136 4.10 8.94 2.54
CA PHE A 136 3.41 9.99 1.80
C PHE A 136 2.05 10.34 2.40
N ALA A 137 1.20 9.36 2.71
CA ALA A 137 -0.10 9.58 3.35
C ALA A 137 0.01 10.32 4.70
N ARG A 138 1.04 10.00 5.51
CA ARG A 138 1.30 10.66 6.80
C ARG A 138 1.76 12.11 6.67
N SER A 139 2.48 12.45 5.59
CA SER A 139 2.84 13.85 5.30
C SER A 139 1.62 14.61 4.81
N LEU A 140 0.90 14.07 3.82
CA LEU A 140 -0.32 14.66 3.28
C LEU A 140 -1.37 14.92 4.35
N SER A 141 -1.55 14.01 5.31
CA SER A 141 -2.51 14.19 6.39
C SER A 141 -2.24 15.44 7.23
N LYS A 142 -0.98 15.86 7.35
CA LYS A 142 -0.60 17.08 8.09
C LYS A 142 -0.68 18.31 7.21
N GLU A 143 -0.20 18.21 5.97
CA GLU A 143 -0.18 19.32 5.01
C GLU A 143 -1.59 19.76 4.60
N LEU A 144 -2.52 18.81 4.49
CA LEU A 144 -3.86 19.06 3.94
C LEU A 144 -4.96 19.19 5.01
N ALA A 145 -4.63 18.93 6.29
CA ALA A 145 -5.57 19.08 7.40
C ALA A 145 -6.23 20.47 7.49
N PRO A 146 -5.52 21.61 7.26
CA PRO A 146 -6.15 22.93 7.29
C PRO A 146 -7.27 23.13 6.27
N TYR A 147 -7.35 22.27 5.24
CA TYR A 147 -8.33 22.35 4.16
C TYR A 147 -9.43 21.27 4.26
N GLY A 148 -9.56 20.58 5.39
CA GLY A 148 -10.58 19.54 5.59
C GLY A 148 -10.37 18.27 4.76
N ILE A 149 -9.13 18.03 4.32
CA ILE A 149 -8.77 16.88 3.49
C ILE A 149 -8.08 15.83 4.36
N THR A 150 -8.55 14.58 4.26
CA THR A 150 -7.89 13.44 4.92
C THR A 150 -7.08 12.61 3.92
N ALA A 151 -5.94 12.10 4.37
CA ALA A 151 -5.16 11.09 3.64
C ALA A 151 -4.89 9.87 4.53
N ASN A 152 -5.15 8.68 4.02
CA ASN A 152 -4.91 7.39 4.69
C ASN A 152 -4.31 6.38 3.72
N ALA A 153 -3.68 5.35 4.27
CA ALA A 153 -3.25 4.18 3.50
C ALA A 153 -4.02 2.93 3.94
N VAL A 154 -4.21 1.99 3.02
CA VAL A 154 -4.80 0.69 3.32
C VAL A 154 -3.85 -0.45 3.01
N TYR A 155 -3.88 -1.50 3.83
CA TYR A 155 -3.27 -2.79 3.56
C TYR A 155 -4.37 -3.80 3.20
N PRO A 156 -4.62 -4.01 1.90
CA PRO A 156 -5.67 -4.93 1.48
C PRO A 156 -5.24 -6.39 1.61
N GLY A 157 -6.20 -7.26 1.94
CA GLY A 157 -6.09 -8.71 1.88
C GLY A 157 -7.23 -9.32 1.08
N GLY A 158 -7.01 -10.51 0.52
CA GLY A 158 -7.99 -11.24 -0.28
C GLY A 158 -7.34 -11.94 -1.48
N ALA A 159 -8.05 -12.92 -2.03
CA ALA A 159 -7.63 -13.62 -3.24
C ALA A 159 -7.96 -12.76 -4.47
N THR A 160 -7.04 -11.89 -4.86
CA THR A 160 -7.11 -11.12 -6.10
C THR A 160 -6.41 -11.87 -7.24
N ARG A 161 -6.65 -11.42 -8.49
CA ARG A 161 -5.86 -11.85 -9.66
C ARG A 161 -4.34 -11.70 -9.41
N MET A 162 -3.94 -10.63 -8.73
CA MET A 162 -2.54 -10.32 -8.39
C MET A 162 -1.93 -11.31 -7.38
N THR A 163 -2.73 -11.85 -6.46
CA THR A 163 -2.28 -12.92 -5.55
C THR A 163 -2.36 -14.32 -6.18
N ALA A 164 -3.25 -14.52 -7.16
CA ALA A 164 -3.41 -15.79 -7.86
C ALA A 164 -2.27 -16.09 -8.86
N SER A 165 -1.52 -15.07 -9.30
CA SER A 165 -0.33 -15.25 -10.15
C SER A 165 0.94 -15.62 -9.38
N ILE A 166 0.88 -15.64 -8.04
CA ILE A 166 2.00 -16.09 -7.22
C ILE A 166 2.09 -17.61 -7.40
N PRO A 167 3.23 -18.16 -7.89
CA PRO A 167 3.37 -19.60 -8.07
C PRO A 167 3.05 -20.35 -6.78
N GLU A 168 2.34 -21.48 -6.88
CA GLU A 168 2.01 -22.30 -5.70
C GLU A 168 3.27 -22.71 -4.92
N SER A 169 4.38 -22.94 -5.61
CA SER A 169 5.69 -23.20 -4.99
C SER A 169 6.17 -22.04 -4.13
N THR A 170 6.00 -20.80 -4.59
CA THR A 170 6.32 -19.58 -3.81
C THR A 170 5.36 -19.44 -2.62
N THR A 171 4.07 -19.76 -2.81
CA THR A 171 3.07 -19.73 -1.74
C THR A 171 3.37 -20.78 -0.66
N GLN A 172 3.73 -22.00 -1.07
CA GLN A 172 4.12 -23.10 -0.17
C GLN A 172 5.43 -22.80 0.55
N LEU A 173 6.44 -22.24 -0.14
CA LEU A 173 7.69 -21.80 0.48
C LEU A 173 7.44 -20.70 1.51
N ARG A 174 6.60 -19.71 1.20
CA ARG A 174 6.22 -18.65 2.15
C ARG A 174 5.46 -19.22 3.36
N GLN A 175 4.58 -20.20 3.15
CA GLN A 175 3.87 -20.90 4.24
C GLN A 175 4.83 -21.72 5.11
N GLN A 176 5.76 -22.47 4.51
CA GLN A 176 6.78 -23.23 5.23
C GLN A 176 7.71 -22.30 6.03
N GLN A 177 8.14 -21.18 5.45
CA GLN A 177 8.95 -20.17 6.14
C GLN A 177 8.18 -19.54 7.31
N ARG A 178 6.88 -19.26 7.15
CA ARG A 178 6.03 -18.75 8.24
C ARG A 178 5.83 -19.78 9.36
N ALA A 179 5.66 -21.06 9.00
CA ALA A 179 5.51 -22.14 9.98
C ALA A 179 6.81 -22.41 10.76
N GLN A 180 7.96 -22.11 10.17
CA GLN A 180 9.28 -22.25 10.80
C GLN A 180 9.75 -20.98 11.53
N ALA A 181 9.12 -19.83 11.27
CA ALA A 181 9.45 -18.57 11.95
C ALA A 181 8.83 -18.54 13.36
N GLN A 182 9.58 -18.04 14.34
CA GLN A 182 8.99 -17.72 15.65
C GLN A 182 7.90 -16.65 15.48
N PRO A 183 6.76 -16.73 16.20
CA PRO A 183 5.70 -15.75 16.11
C PRO A 183 6.23 -14.39 16.59
N THR A 184 6.56 -13.52 15.64
CA THR A 184 6.88 -12.12 15.90
C THR A 184 5.62 -11.28 15.68
N PRO A 185 5.53 -10.08 16.29
CA PRO A 185 4.43 -9.14 16.00
C PRO A 185 4.30 -8.81 14.50
N MET A 186 5.41 -8.88 13.76
CA MET A 186 5.45 -8.76 12.30
C MET A 186 4.84 -9.97 11.58
N ALA A 187 4.98 -11.19 12.11
CA ALA A 187 4.36 -12.39 11.55
C ALA A 187 2.82 -12.40 11.65
N ALA A 188 2.25 -11.64 12.59
CA ALA A 188 0.81 -11.42 12.69
C ALA A 188 0.25 -10.53 11.57
N GLN A 189 1.12 -9.77 10.89
CA GLN A 189 0.74 -8.87 9.80
C GLN A 189 0.62 -9.67 8.49
N GLY A 190 -0.58 -10.20 8.27
CA GLY A 190 -0.87 -11.10 7.14
C GLY A 190 -1.18 -12.53 7.55
N ALA A 191 -1.66 -12.75 8.78
CA ALA A 191 -2.34 -14.00 9.15
C ALA A 191 -3.33 -14.39 8.03
N PRO A 192 -3.44 -15.69 7.68
CA PRO A 192 -4.42 -16.13 6.71
C PRO A 192 -5.79 -15.58 7.07
N ILE A 193 -6.56 -15.12 6.08
CA ILE A 193 -7.96 -14.82 6.33
C ILE A 193 -8.61 -16.14 6.75
N GLU A 194 -8.91 -16.23 8.04
CA GLU A 194 -9.64 -17.33 8.64
C GLU A 194 -11.11 -17.21 8.24
N GLY A 195 -11.75 -18.36 8.09
CA GLY A 195 -13.14 -18.45 7.68
C GLY A 195 -13.34 -19.02 6.27
N PRO A 196 -14.60 -19.03 5.82
CA PRO A 196 -15.01 -19.68 4.59
C PRO A 196 -14.50 -18.93 3.33
N PRO A 197 -14.55 -19.52 2.12
CA PRO A 197 -13.98 -18.93 0.90
C PRO A 197 -14.43 -17.50 0.62
N GLU A 198 -15.68 -17.15 0.91
CA GLU A 198 -16.24 -15.81 0.76
C GLU A 198 -15.56 -14.75 1.65
N ALA A 199 -14.94 -15.15 2.77
CA ALA A 199 -14.14 -14.24 3.58
C ALA A 199 -12.91 -13.76 2.80
N ARG A 200 -12.46 -14.49 1.78
CA ARG A 200 -11.29 -14.11 0.95
C ARG A 200 -11.66 -13.28 -0.28
N ASP A 201 -12.94 -13.02 -0.51
CA ASP A 201 -13.41 -12.23 -1.64
C ASP A 201 -12.84 -10.81 -1.55
N PRO A 202 -12.14 -10.31 -2.59
CA PRO A 202 -11.62 -8.95 -2.61
C PRO A 202 -12.71 -7.87 -2.49
N ALA A 203 -13.97 -8.17 -2.84
CA ALA A 203 -15.11 -7.28 -2.66
C ALA A 203 -15.30 -6.87 -1.20
N ASN A 204 -14.89 -7.70 -0.24
CA ASN A 204 -14.93 -7.36 1.17
C ASN A 204 -14.10 -6.11 1.51
N ASN A 205 -13.11 -5.73 0.70
CA ASN A 205 -12.30 -4.54 0.92
C ASN A 205 -13.04 -3.24 0.57
N ALA A 206 -13.95 -3.30 -0.41
CA ALA A 206 -14.57 -2.10 -0.98
C ALA A 206 -15.37 -1.28 0.07
N PRO A 207 -16.25 -1.87 0.91
CA PRO A 207 -16.97 -1.09 1.93
C PRO A 207 -16.05 -0.34 2.90
N LYS A 208 -14.92 -0.96 3.27
CA LYS A 208 -13.94 -0.38 4.20
C LYS A 208 -13.17 0.77 3.55
N ALA A 209 -12.77 0.62 2.29
CA ALA A 209 -12.12 1.69 1.53
C ALA A 209 -13.09 2.86 1.27
N VAL A 210 -14.35 2.57 0.92
CA VAL A 210 -15.39 3.58 0.69
C VAL A 210 -15.72 4.34 1.97
N TYR A 211 -15.74 3.68 3.14
CA TYR A 211 -15.92 4.39 4.42
C TYR A 211 -14.86 5.49 4.62
N LEU A 212 -13.58 5.21 4.32
CA LEU A 212 -12.50 6.21 4.40
C LEU A 212 -12.67 7.36 3.39
N CYS A 213 -13.48 7.17 2.35
CA CYS A 213 -13.86 8.19 1.37
C CYS A 213 -15.13 8.96 1.74
N SER A 214 -15.79 8.63 2.86
CA SER A 214 -17.03 9.27 3.29
C SER A 214 -16.78 10.51 4.16
N GLU A 215 -17.83 11.33 4.31
CA GLU A 215 -17.82 12.45 5.25
C GLU A 215 -17.60 11.99 6.69
N ALA A 216 -18.18 10.84 7.08
CA ALA A 216 -18.06 10.24 8.42
C ALA A 216 -16.63 9.87 8.81
N ALA A 217 -15.71 9.75 7.84
CA ALA A 217 -14.28 9.54 8.08
C ALA A 217 -13.46 10.84 8.13
N GLY A 218 -14.10 12.01 8.31
CA GLY A 218 -13.45 13.32 8.34
C GLY A 218 -12.37 13.49 9.41
N ASP A 219 -12.47 12.76 10.52
CA ASP A 219 -11.46 12.76 11.59
C ASP A 219 -10.43 11.63 11.48
N VAL A 220 -10.57 10.76 10.47
CA VAL A 220 -9.66 9.64 10.23
C VAL A 220 -8.61 10.10 9.23
N THR A 221 -7.41 10.45 9.69
CA THR A 221 -6.31 10.82 8.80
C THR A 221 -4.93 10.40 9.32
N GLY A 222 -3.98 10.18 8.42
CA GLY A 222 -2.63 9.72 8.71
C GLY A 222 -2.56 8.26 9.13
N GLN A 223 -3.66 7.51 8.97
CA GLN A 223 -3.80 6.14 9.46
C GLN A 223 -3.42 5.11 8.40
N VAL A 224 -3.05 3.93 8.88
CA VAL A 224 -2.85 2.74 8.06
C VAL A 224 -3.85 1.68 8.51
N VAL A 225 -4.76 1.31 7.61
CA VAL A 225 -5.87 0.41 7.92
C VAL A 225 -5.73 -0.89 7.12
N GLY A 226 -5.59 -2.01 7.82
CA GLY A 226 -5.77 -3.33 7.24
C GLY A 226 -7.22 -3.55 6.87
N VAL A 227 -7.48 -3.86 5.60
CA VAL A 227 -8.80 -4.23 5.10
C VAL A 227 -8.67 -5.64 4.54
N SER A 228 -9.25 -6.63 5.21
CA SER A 228 -9.05 -8.03 4.82
C SER A 228 -10.21 -8.88 5.30
N GLY A 229 -10.91 -9.54 4.36
CA GLY A 229 -12.13 -10.28 4.65
C GLY A 229 -13.09 -9.49 5.52
N TRP A 230 -13.57 -10.07 6.61
CA TRP A 230 -14.50 -9.42 7.52
C TRP A 230 -13.84 -8.53 8.58
N GLN A 231 -12.50 -8.46 8.62
CA GLN A 231 -11.76 -7.66 9.57
C GLN A 231 -11.40 -6.27 9.01
N ALA A 232 -11.40 -5.28 9.90
CA ALA A 232 -10.67 -4.01 9.74
C ALA A 232 -9.67 -3.89 10.89
N THR A 233 -8.41 -3.57 10.58
CA THR A 233 -7.32 -3.52 11.56
C THR A 233 -6.63 -2.16 11.51
N LEU A 234 -6.42 -1.51 12.65
CA LEU A 234 -5.64 -0.29 12.71
C LEU A 234 -4.17 -0.62 13.01
N TYR A 235 -3.25 -0.13 12.19
CA TYR A 235 -1.81 -0.28 12.43
C TYR A 235 -1.29 0.93 13.21
N SER A 236 -0.52 0.66 14.28
CA SER A 236 0.06 1.72 15.10
C SER A 236 1.03 2.58 14.27
N PRO A 237 1.06 3.91 14.49
CA PRO A 237 2.17 4.72 13.99
C PRO A 237 3.49 4.24 14.62
N ARG A 238 4.61 4.43 13.89
CA ARG A 238 5.94 4.18 14.45
C ARG A 238 6.16 5.12 15.64
N HIS A 239 6.42 4.55 16.80
CA HIS A 239 6.77 5.29 18.01
C HIS A 239 8.08 4.74 18.58
N VAL A 240 8.81 5.59 19.30
CA VAL A 240 10.04 5.18 19.98
C VAL A 240 9.68 4.22 21.10
N ILE A 241 10.24 3.02 21.07
CA ILE A 241 9.97 1.98 22.08
C ILE A 241 11.03 1.96 23.20
N ARG A 242 12.27 2.33 22.90
CA ARG A 242 13.42 2.35 23.82
C ARG A 242 14.41 3.42 23.42
N SER A 243 15.15 3.95 24.38
CA SER A 243 16.22 4.93 24.18
C SER A 243 17.28 4.78 25.26
N ILE A 244 18.54 4.98 24.89
CA ILE A 244 19.67 5.15 25.81
C ILE A 244 20.26 6.54 25.64
N HIS A 245 20.74 7.12 26.72
CA HIS A 245 21.29 8.47 26.76
C HIS A 245 22.68 8.47 27.40
N LYS A 246 23.56 9.33 26.87
CA LYS A 246 24.85 9.67 27.46
C LYS A 246 25.14 11.12 27.07
N ASP A 247 25.76 11.88 27.97
CA ASP A 247 26.28 13.20 27.63
C ASP A 247 27.56 13.08 26.79
N GLY A 248 27.60 13.78 25.65
CA GLY A 248 28.72 13.76 24.72
C GLY A 248 28.64 12.66 23.66
N ARG A 249 29.74 12.45 22.94
CA ARG A 249 29.81 11.47 21.85
C ARG A 249 29.96 10.05 22.40
N TRP A 250 29.26 9.10 21.80
CA TRP A 250 29.45 7.67 22.02
C TRP A 250 30.78 7.20 21.39
N THR A 251 31.49 6.32 22.09
CA THR A 251 32.56 5.51 21.52
C THR A 251 32.02 4.14 21.07
N LEU A 252 32.77 3.40 20.25
CA LEU A 252 32.36 2.06 19.84
C LEU A 252 32.37 1.09 21.02
N ASP A 253 33.41 1.11 21.86
CA ASP A 253 33.51 0.25 23.05
C ASP A 253 32.30 0.42 23.99
N GLU A 254 31.86 1.66 24.22
CA GLU A 254 30.66 1.93 25.04
C GLU A 254 29.39 1.36 24.42
N LEU A 255 29.26 1.40 23.09
CA LEU A 255 28.11 0.85 22.40
C LEU A 255 28.14 -0.68 22.39
N ASP A 256 29.31 -1.30 22.23
CA ASP A 256 29.48 -2.75 22.27
C ASP A 256 29.08 -3.32 23.64
N ASP A 257 29.40 -2.61 24.72
CA ASP A 257 29.00 -3.00 26.08
C ASP A 257 27.51 -2.75 26.35
N LEU A 258 26.99 -1.59 25.95
CA LEU A 258 25.64 -1.16 26.35
C LEU A 258 24.54 -1.67 25.43
N ILE A 259 24.74 -1.73 24.11
CA ILE A 259 23.68 -2.11 23.16
C ILE A 259 23.11 -3.50 23.48
N PRO A 260 23.91 -4.57 23.68
CA PRO A 260 23.38 -5.92 23.94
C PRO A 260 22.45 -5.99 25.16
N ILE A 261 22.72 -5.20 26.20
CA ILE A 261 21.95 -5.21 27.45
C ILE A 261 20.83 -4.15 27.49
N SER A 262 20.75 -3.26 26.50
CA SER A 262 19.80 -2.12 26.49
C SER A 262 18.86 -2.11 25.28
N LEU A 263 19.30 -1.57 24.14
CA LEU A 263 18.51 -1.53 22.90
C LEU A 263 18.37 -2.91 22.28
N GLY A 264 19.39 -3.76 22.46
CA GLY A 264 19.49 -5.12 21.96
C GLY A 264 18.77 -6.16 22.81
N SER A 265 18.40 -5.85 24.06
CA SER A 265 17.71 -6.81 24.91
C SER A 265 16.39 -7.23 24.25
N ASP A 266 16.11 -8.53 24.21
CA ASP A 266 14.91 -9.10 23.58
C ASP A 266 14.74 -8.80 22.07
N LEU A 267 15.75 -8.23 21.39
CA LEU A 267 15.73 -8.15 19.93
C LEU A 267 15.94 -9.54 19.35
N VAL A 268 14.92 -10.04 18.66
CA VAL A 268 15.01 -11.28 17.90
C VAL A 268 15.48 -10.94 16.50
N ASN A 269 16.62 -11.48 16.08
CA ASN A 269 17.00 -11.45 14.66
C ASN A 269 15.95 -12.28 13.88
N PRO A 270 15.15 -11.67 12.98
CA PRO A 270 14.11 -12.40 12.26
C PRO A 270 14.67 -13.43 11.28
N VAL A 271 15.96 -13.33 10.92
CA VAL A 271 16.66 -14.27 10.03
C VAL A 271 18.04 -14.58 10.63
N PRO A 272 18.12 -15.46 11.65
CA PRO A 272 19.39 -15.82 12.26
C PRO A 272 20.32 -16.47 11.23
N PRO A 273 21.65 -16.31 11.35
CA PRO A 273 22.61 -16.96 10.45
C PRO A 273 22.37 -18.47 10.43
N GLN A 274 22.23 -19.05 9.25
CA GLN A 274 22.20 -20.50 9.14
C GLN A 274 23.62 -21.06 9.28
N PRO A 275 23.78 -22.23 9.93
CA PRO A 275 25.08 -22.90 9.94
C PRO A 275 25.55 -23.15 8.50
N PRO A 276 26.87 -23.11 8.24
CA PRO A 276 27.39 -23.36 6.90
C PRO A 276 26.86 -24.71 6.39
N ARG A 277 26.32 -24.71 5.16
CA ARG A 277 25.90 -25.93 4.49
C ARG A 277 27.13 -26.83 4.32
N GLN A 278 27.08 -28.04 4.87
CA GLN A 278 28.08 -29.09 4.62
C GLN A 278 27.97 -29.62 3.21
#